data_AF-A0A3D0C7E4-F1
#
_entry.id   AF-A0A3D0C7E4-F1
#
_cell.length_a   1.000
_cell.length_b   1.000
_cell.length_c   1.000
_cell.angle_alpha   90.00
_cell.angle_beta   90.00
_cell.angle_gamma   90.00
#
_symmetry.space_group_name_H-M   'P 1'
#
loop_
_entity.id
_entity.type
_entity.pdbx_description
1 polymer ?
#
loop_
_entity_poly.entity_id
_entity_poly.type
_entity_poly.pdbx_seq_one_letter_code
_entity_poly.pdbx_strand_id
1 'polypeptide(L)'
;MDLFNPKYPEDKLHPYFIRLISEEAYEPVKSTIQNWAMGMDGRKGEKEKFIKEFQTTFNSSLWELYLNKAFKDIGFKIDYSQETPDFCLVSNTGQVVNVEAVTTNNQKNRDKSYYTSDVFKQSTSQSDQEFIDESTIKLLGKIRDKRDLFVGTNGKKKPYSSIKKVKDNPFVIAVAPFDNHLSYSQNNIAINRVLYGVERPEQDHQGEFYSKKITHVKNKNGAKLELGIFTNDSYKEISAVIFSTTGSFGKAVVQSKLDSTVRATKYRQYSIKKFLSNKRKNKLGLSTHKLSKTHTIESMRLQVGNVVAGPDMHICHVSEWHESHVDGLHIYYNPYAEIKLSSSLFNSFQITQNNYDINNDCPVQNHPDGSLVSRQIFTSNE
;
A
#
# COMPACT_ATOMS: atom_id res chain seq x y z
N MET A 1 -16.82 -17.63 -5.45
CA MET A 1 -15.87 -18.42 -4.63
C MET A 1 -16.29 -18.32 -3.18
N ASP A 2 -16.46 -19.44 -2.48
CA ASP A 2 -16.79 -19.43 -1.04
C ASP A 2 -15.50 -19.29 -0.22
N LEU A 3 -15.30 -18.11 0.39
CA LEU A 3 -14.09 -17.77 1.14
C LEU A 3 -14.18 -18.12 2.62
N PHE A 4 -15.38 -18.07 3.19
CA PHE A 4 -15.58 -18.00 4.65
C PHE A 4 -15.99 -19.32 5.28
N ASN A 5 -16.35 -20.34 4.48
CA ASN A 5 -16.53 -21.68 4.99
C ASN A 5 -15.16 -22.32 5.33
N PRO A 6 -14.85 -22.58 6.62
CA PRO A 6 -13.55 -23.10 7.03
C PRO A 6 -13.31 -24.51 6.47
N LYS A 7 -12.19 -24.70 5.75
CA LYS A 7 -11.80 -25.99 5.16
C LYS A 7 -10.70 -26.72 5.94
N TYR A 8 -10.18 -26.11 7.00
CA TYR A 8 -9.03 -26.62 7.76
C TYR A 8 -9.32 -26.58 9.27
N PRO A 9 -8.65 -27.44 10.06
CA PRO A 9 -8.70 -27.38 11.52
C PRO A 9 -8.26 -26.02 12.06
N GLU A 10 -8.82 -25.61 13.19
CA GLU A 10 -8.61 -24.27 13.77
C GLU A 10 -7.13 -23.94 14.00
N ASP A 11 -6.30 -24.91 14.40
CA ASP A 11 -4.85 -24.71 14.61
C ASP A 11 -4.06 -24.38 13.33
N LYS A 12 -4.68 -24.59 12.15
CA LYS A 12 -4.12 -24.21 10.85
C LYS A 12 -4.65 -22.87 10.33
N LEU A 13 -5.76 -22.40 10.89
CA LEU A 13 -6.40 -21.15 10.47
C LEU A 13 -5.64 -19.94 11.01
N HIS A 14 -5.59 -18.89 10.21
CA HIS A 14 -4.97 -17.63 10.61
C HIS A 14 -5.82 -16.95 11.70
N PRO A 15 -5.23 -16.34 12.75
CA PRO A 15 -5.99 -15.71 13.83
C PRO A 15 -7.04 -14.68 13.35
N TYR A 16 -6.69 -13.83 12.38
CA TYR A 16 -7.67 -12.92 11.75
C TYR A 16 -8.79 -13.62 10.98
N PHE A 17 -8.52 -14.75 10.33
CA PHE A 17 -9.57 -15.51 9.65
C PHE A 17 -10.53 -16.12 10.66
N ILE A 18 -10.02 -16.71 11.75
CA ILE A 18 -10.84 -17.23 12.86
C ILE A 18 -11.77 -16.14 13.37
N ARG A 19 -11.21 -14.98 13.71
CA ARG A 19 -11.96 -13.83 14.23
C ARG A 19 -13.08 -13.39 13.27
N LEU A 20 -12.75 -13.31 11.98
CA LEU A 20 -13.67 -12.90 10.91
C LEU A 20 -14.88 -13.84 10.77
N ILE A 21 -14.71 -15.14 11.03
CA ILE A 21 -15.81 -16.12 10.94
C ILE A 21 -16.53 -16.36 12.27
N SER A 22 -15.88 -16.09 13.41
CA SER A 22 -16.44 -16.35 14.74
C SER A 22 -17.25 -15.19 15.33
N GLU A 23 -16.91 -13.94 15.01
CA GLU A 23 -17.61 -12.77 15.54
C GLU A 23 -18.70 -12.30 14.56
N GLU A 24 -19.96 -12.36 14.97
CA GLU A 24 -21.13 -11.96 14.17
C GLU A 24 -21.05 -10.51 13.66
N ALA A 25 -20.42 -9.63 14.44
CA ALA A 25 -20.20 -8.23 14.07
C ALA A 25 -19.48 -8.06 12.72
N TYR A 26 -18.67 -9.04 12.28
CA TYR A 26 -17.97 -8.96 10.99
C TYR A 26 -18.76 -9.46 9.78
N GLU A 27 -20.05 -9.82 9.90
CA GLU A 27 -20.86 -10.24 8.75
C GLU A 27 -20.87 -9.23 7.58
N PRO A 28 -21.01 -7.90 7.82
CA PRO A 28 -20.92 -6.91 6.75
C PRO A 28 -19.51 -6.86 6.10
N VAL A 29 -18.47 -7.14 6.89
CA VAL A 29 -17.08 -7.16 6.40
C VAL A 29 -16.85 -8.38 5.52
N LYS A 30 -17.37 -9.56 5.88
CA LYS A 30 -17.33 -10.76 5.03
C LYS A 30 -17.98 -10.50 3.68
N SER A 31 -19.16 -9.89 3.67
CA SER A 31 -19.86 -9.48 2.44
C SER A 31 -19.04 -8.53 1.57
N THR A 32 -18.36 -7.56 2.20
CA THR A 32 -17.48 -6.60 1.51
C THR A 32 -16.26 -7.29 0.89
N ILE A 33 -15.59 -8.17 1.63
CA ILE A 33 -14.44 -8.94 1.12
C ILE A 33 -14.89 -9.92 0.01
N GLN A 34 -16.08 -10.51 0.13
CA GLN A 34 -16.67 -11.35 -0.93
C GLN A 34 -16.89 -10.55 -2.22
N ASN A 35 -17.30 -9.29 -2.12
CA ASN A 35 -17.42 -8.38 -3.26
C ASN A 35 -16.07 -8.13 -3.93
N TRP A 36 -14.99 -7.95 -3.15
CA TRP A 36 -13.65 -7.78 -3.69
C TRP A 36 -13.19 -8.99 -4.50
N ALA A 37 -13.69 -10.19 -4.20
CA ALA A 37 -13.38 -11.43 -4.91
C ALA A 37 -14.15 -11.63 -6.23
N MET A 38 -15.13 -10.77 -6.55
CA MET A 38 -15.95 -10.92 -7.76
C MET A 38 -15.06 -11.08 -9.01
N GLY A 39 -15.40 -12.05 -9.87
CA GLY A 39 -14.67 -12.39 -11.09
C GLY A 39 -13.44 -13.30 -10.91
N MET A 40 -12.91 -13.48 -9.69
CA MET A 40 -11.76 -14.37 -9.45
C MET A 40 -12.10 -15.85 -9.57
N ASP A 41 -13.38 -16.23 -9.63
CA ASP A 41 -13.81 -17.60 -9.94
C ASP A 41 -13.29 -18.11 -11.30
N GLY A 42 -12.87 -17.21 -12.19
CA GLY A 42 -12.24 -17.54 -13.46
C GLY A 42 -10.82 -18.13 -13.35
N ARG A 43 -10.17 -18.06 -12.18
CA ARG A 43 -8.84 -18.66 -11.91
C ARG A 43 -8.96 -20.20 -11.84
N LYS A 44 -9.02 -20.86 -13.01
CA LYS A 44 -9.04 -22.33 -13.10
C LYS A 44 -7.73 -22.89 -12.50
N GLY A 45 -7.83 -23.94 -11.68
CA GLY A 45 -6.67 -24.61 -11.07
C GLY A 45 -6.12 -23.97 -9.79
N GLU A 46 -6.25 -22.66 -9.61
CA GLU A 46 -5.71 -21.96 -8.43
C GLU A 46 -6.75 -21.58 -7.37
N LYS A 47 -8.04 -21.72 -7.65
CA LYS A 47 -9.12 -21.37 -6.71
C LYS A 47 -8.95 -22.02 -5.32
N GLU A 48 -8.70 -23.33 -5.27
CA GLU A 48 -8.55 -24.04 -3.99
C GLU A 48 -7.29 -23.63 -3.22
N LYS A 49 -6.19 -23.38 -3.96
CA LYS A 49 -4.95 -22.84 -3.39
C LYS A 49 -5.17 -21.45 -2.81
N PHE A 50 -5.90 -20.58 -3.52
CA PHE A 50 -6.24 -19.25 -3.05
C PHE A 50 -7.10 -19.27 -1.78
N ILE A 51 -8.16 -20.10 -1.75
CA ILE A 51 -8.99 -20.27 -0.54
C ILE A 51 -8.13 -20.75 0.63
N LYS A 52 -7.25 -21.73 0.41
CA LYS A 52 -6.31 -22.19 1.44
C LYS A 52 -5.43 -21.06 1.97
N GLU A 53 -4.83 -20.28 1.10
CA GLU A 53 -3.96 -19.17 1.49
C GLU A 53 -4.73 -18.08 2.23
N PHE A 54 -5.96 -17.77 1.81
CA PHE A 54 -6.83 -16.82 2.50
C PHE A 54 -7.14 -17.28 3.94
N GLN A 55 -7.41 -18.57 4.13
CA GLN A 55 -7.75 -19.12 5.45
C GLN A 55 -6.54 -19.33 6.37
N THR A 56 -5.35 -19.63 5.82
CA THR A 56 -4.18 -20.06 6.61
C THR A 56 -3.04 -19.04 6.69
N THR A 57 -3.00 -18.07 5.76
CA THR A 57 -1.96 -17.02 5.67
C THR A 57 -2.56 -15.61 5.68
N PHE A 58 -3.77 -15.44 5.16
CA PHE A 58 -4.62 -14.24 5.21
C PHE A 58 -4.08 -13.01 4.47
N ASN A 59 -2.97 -12.41 4.92
CA ASN A 59 -2.53 -11.09 4.42
C ASN A 59 -2.23 -11.06 2.90
N SER A 60 -1.58 -12.10 2.37
CA SER A 60 -1.28 -12.19 0.92
C SER A 60 -2.56 -12.24 0.08
N SER A 61 -3.48 -13.12 0.43
CA SER A 61 -4.74 -13.27 -0.30
C SER A 61 -5.64 -12.05 -0.11
N LEU A 62 -5.66 -11.43 1.07
CA LEU A 62 -6.39 -10.16 1.30
C LEU A 62 -5.86 -9.04 0.39
N TRP A 63 -4.53 -8.94 0.24
CA TRP A 63 -3.91 -7.98 -0.66
C TRP A 63 -4.30 -8.24 -2.12
N GLU A 64 -4.32 -9.51 -2.56
CA GLU A 64 -4.84 -9.86 -3.88
C GLU A 64 -6.32 -9.54 -4.07
N LEU A 65 -7.18 -9.77 -3.08
CA LEU A 65 -8.60 -9.38 -3.13
C LEU A 65 -8.74 -7.86 -3.31
N TYR A 66 -8.01 -7.08 -2.51
CA TYR A 66 -7.96 -5.64 -2.65
C TYR A 66 -7.51 -5.22 -4.05
N LEU A 67 -6.40 -5.76 -4.56
CA LEU A 67 -5.89 -5.45 -5.89
C LEU A 67 -6.89 -5.82 -7.00
N ASN A 68 -7.57 -6.96 -6.88
CA ASN A 68 -8.58 -7.39 -7.84
C ASN A 68 -9.70 -6.37 -7.99
N LYS A 69 -10.19 -5.82 -6.88
CA LYS A 69 -11.21 -4.76 -6.89
C LYS A 69 -10.63 -3.43 -7.37
N ALA A 70 -9.44 -3.05 -6.90
CA ALA A 70 -8.76 -1.82 -7.31
C ALA A 70 -8.54 -1.75 -8.83
N PHE A 71 -8.02 -2.81 -9.46
CA PHE A 71 -7.78 -2.82 -10.90
C PHE A 71 -9.08 -2.70 -11.71
N LYS A 72 -10.17 -3.31 -11.24
CA LYS A 72 -11.49 -3.19 -11.87
C LYS A 72 -12.04 -1.77 -11.75
N ASP A 73 -11.90 -1.15 -10.58
CA ASP A 73 -12.34 0.23 -10.34
C ASP A 73 -11.55 1.25 -11.16
N ILE A 74 -10.27 0.96 -11.44
CA ILE A 74 -9.44 1.75 -12.35
C ILE A 74 -9.85 1.53 -13.83
N GLY A 75 -10.60 0.46 -14.12
CA GLY A 75 -11.13 0.17 -15.45
C GLY A 75 -10.36 -0.88 -16.24
N PHE A 76 -9.47 -1.65 -15.60
CA PHE A 76 -8.82 -2.79 -16.25
C PHE A 76 -9.76 -4.00 -16.35
N LYS A 77 -9.64 -4.72 -17.46
CA LYS A 77 -10.09 -6.12 -17.55
C LYS A 77 -8.96 -7.01 -17.04
N ILE A 78 -9.30 -8.02 -16.24
CA ILE A 78 -8.33 -8.97 -15.71
C ILE A 78 -8.46 -10.29 -16.46
N ASP A 79 -7.37 -10.75 -17.07
CA ASP A 79 -7.29 -12.05 -17.72
C ASP A 79 -6.86 -13.13 -16.71
N TYR A 80 -7.85 -13.88 -16.21
CA TYR A 80 -7.64 -14.97 -15.25
C TYR A 80 -7.20 -16.30 -15.89
N SER A 81 -6.98 -16.35 -17.22
CA SER A 81 -6.48 -17.56 -17.88
C SER A 81 -4.99 -17.80 -17.67
N GLN A 82 -4.26 -16.77 -17.22
CA GLN A 82 -2.84 -16.83 -16.91
C GLN A 82 -2.66 -16.97 -15.39
N GLU A 83 -1.92 -18.00 -14.97
CA GLU A 83 -1.67 -18.29 -13.55
C GLU A 83 -0.54 -17.44 -12.95
N THR A 84 0.35 -16.89 -13.77
CA THR A 84 1.48 -16.12 -13.26
C THR A 84 1.99 -15.08 -14.27
N PRO A 85 2.35 -13.85 -13.87
CA PRO A 85 2.16 -13.23 -12.54
C PRO A 85 0.68 -13.19 -12.09
N ASP A 86 0.44 -12.92 -10.81
CA ASP A 86 -0.89 -13.03 -10.16
C ASP A 86 -2.03 -12.28 -10.89
N PHE A 87 -1.70 -11.22 -11.64
CA PHE A 87 -2.64 -10.48 -12.48
C PHE A 87 -2.07 -10.18 -13.87
N CYS A 88 -2.87 -10.46 -14.89
CA CYS A 88 -2.68 -9.97 -16.25
C CYS A 88 -3.79 -8.94 -16.56
N LEU A 89 -3.43 -7.66 -16.57
CA LEU A 89 -4.35 -6.55 -16.74
C LEU A 89 -4.38 -6.10 -18.19
N VAL A 90 -5.56 -5.86 -18.74
CA VAL A 90 -5.77 -5.33 -20.08
C VAL A 90 -6.54 -4.02 -19.97
N SER A 91 -5.93 -2.92 -20.41
CA SER A 91 -6.55 -1.60 -20.43
C SER A 91 -7.66 -1.53 -21.50
N ASN A 92 -8.48 -0.48 -21.45
CA ASN A 92 -9.48 -0.20 -22.49
C ASN A 92 -8.84 0.08 -23.87
N THR A 93 -7.57 0.47 -23.91
CA THR A 93 -6.79 0.67 -25.15
C THR A 93 -6.07 -0.60 -25.61
N GLY A 94 -6.24 -1.73 -24.90
CA GLY A 94 -5.63 -3.02 -25.23
C GLY A 94 -4.19 -3.19 -24.73
N GLN A 95 -3.65 -2.23 -23.97
CA GLN A 95 -2.32 -2.35 -23.36
C GLN A 95 -2.36 -3.39 -22.24
N VAL A 96 -1.34 -4.24 -22.19
CA VAL A 96 -1.23 -5.30 -21.18
C VAL A 96 -0.24 -4.89 -20.10
N VAL A 97 -0.57 -5.15 -18.84
CA VAL A 97 0.32 -4.97 -17.68
C VAL A 97 0.29 -6.22 -16.84
N ASN A 98 1.45 -6.78 -16.51
CA ASN A 98 1.55 -7.96 -15.64
C ASN A 98 1.93 -7.49 -14.23
N VAL A 99 1.17 -7.93 -13.23
CA VAL A 99 1.38 -7.54 -11.85
C VAL A 99 1.56 -8.76 -10.97
N GLU A 100 2.65 -8.78 -10.20
CA GLU A 100 2.89 -9.76 -9.14
C GLU A 100 2.56 -9.13 -7.79
N ALA A 101 1.67 -9.75 -7.02
CA ALA A 101 1.31 -9.31 -5.68
C ALA A 101 2.26 -9.91 -4.64
N VAL A 102 2.63 -9.11 -3.65
CA VAL A 102 3.48 -9.56 -2.56
C VAL A 102 3.21 -8.78 -1.28
N THR A 103 3.45 -9.42 -0.15
CA THR A 103 3.37 -8.78 1.17
C THR A 103 4.66 -9.00 1.95
N THR A 104 5.08 -7.99 2.72
CA THR A 104 6.01 -8.23 3.82
C THR A 104 5.17 -8.72 5.01
N ASN A 105 5.61 -9.76 5.70
CA ASN A 105 4.88 -10.30 6.84
C ASN A 105 5.82 -10.46 8.03
N ASN A 106 5.27 -10.31 9.23
CA ASN A 106 5.98 -10.72 10.43
C ASN A 106 6.09 -12.25 10.45
N GLN A 107 7.25 -12.79 10.85
CA GLN A 107 7.46 -14.25 10.92
C GLN A 107 6.49 -14.94 11.88
N LYS A 108 5.98 -14.21 12.89
CA LYS A 108 5.03 -14.71 13.88
C LYS A 108 3.57 -14.40 13.53
N ASN A 109 3.24 -13.88 12.34
CA ASN A 109 1.87 -13.49 12.01
C ASN A 109 0.85 -14.64 12.07
N ARG A 110 1.30 -15.90 12.01
CA ARG A 110 0.42 -17.08 12.14
C ARG A 110 0.21 -17.53 13.59
N ASP A 111 0.97 -16.98 14.53
CA ASP A 111 0.88 -17.33 15.95
C ASP A 111 -0.15 -16.43 16.65
N LYS A 112 -1.09 -17.04 17.39
CA LYS A 112 -2.07 -16.31 18.22
C LYS A 112 -1.38 -15.37 19.22
N SER A 113 -0.19 -15.75 19.74
CA SER A 113 0.58 -14.93 20.70
C SER A 113 1.00 -13.57 20.14
N TYR A 114 1.14 -13.47 18.81
CA TYR A 114 1.52 -12.24 18.13
C TYR A 114 0.49 -11.12 18.29
N TYR A 115 -0.78 -11.47 18.47
CA TYR A 115 -1.91 -10.51 18.53
C TYR A 115 -2.30 -10.10 19.95
N THR A 116 -1.44 -10.39 20.94
CA THR A 116 -1.67 -9.99 22.33
C THR A 116 -1.37 -8.51 22.55
N SER A 117 -2.03 -7.91 23.56
CA SER A 117 -1.80 -6.51 23.93
C SER A 117 -0.35 -6.20 24.30
N ASP A 118 0.37 -7.17 24.86
CA ASP A 118 1.76 -6.99 25.28
C ASP A 118 2.72 -6.93 24.09
N VAL A 119 2.51 -7.76 23.06
CA VAL A 119 3.27 -7.68 21.80
C VAL A 119 2.97 -6.37 21.06
N PHE A 120 1.71 -5.90 21.11
CA PHE A 120 1.36 -4.59 20.57
C PHE A 120 2.10 -3.46 21.30
N LYS A 121 2.11 -3.46 22.64
CA LYS A 121 2.86 -2.49 23.45
C LYS A 121 4.37 -2.51 23.16
N GLN A 122 4.96 -3.70 23.00
CA GLN A 122 6.36 -3.82 22.61
C GLN A 122 6.63 -3.18 21.24
N SER A 123 5.72 -3.37 20.28
CA SER A 123 5.82 -2.75 18.95
C SER A 123 5.74 -1.23 19.03
N THR A 124 4.90 -0.67 19.92
CA THR A 124 4.82 0.79 20.14
C THR A 124 6.02 1.37 20.87
N SER A 125 6.77 0.56 21.60
CA SER A 125 8.00 0.98 22.29
C SER A 125 9.26 0.82 21.44
N GLN A 126 9.16 0.16 20.28
CA GLN A 126 10.27 0.02 19.34
C GLN A 126 10.72 1.40 18.83
N SER A 127 12.02 1.60 18.66
CA SER A 127 12.51 2.86 18.10
C SER A 127 12.04 3.04 16.66
N ASP A 128 11.68 4.28 16.31
CA ASP A 128 11.26 4.66 14.96
C ASP A 128 12.29 4.25 13.90
N GLN A 129 13.57 4.44 14.17
CA GLN A 129 14.64 4.11 13.23
C GLN A 129 14.75 2.60 13.00
N GLU A 130 14.73 1.80 14.07
CA GLU A 130 14.81 0.34 13.96
C GLU A 130 13.61 -0.22 13.19
N PHE A 131 12.40 0.28 13.47
CA PHE A 131 11.19 -0.12 12.77
C PHE A 131 11.28 0.17 11.25
N ILE A 132 11.74 1.37 10.87
CA ILE A 132 11.89 1.72 9.46
C ILE A 132 13.03 0.93 8.79
N ASP A 133 14.15 0.68 9.48
CA ASP A 133 15.24 -0.15 8.95
C ASP A 133 14.77 -1.59 8.68
N GLU A 134 14.07 -2.22 9.63
CA GLU A 134 13.52 -3.55 9.44
C GLU A 134 12.49 -3.60 8.29
N SER A 135 11.61 -2.59 8.20
CA SER A 135 10.64 -2.46 7.10
C SER A 135 11.33 -2.32 5.75
N THR A 136 12.38 -1.49 5.69
CA THR A 136 13.18 -1.23 4.47
C THR A 136 13.84 -2.52 3.99
N ILE A 137 14.48 -3.28 4.89
CA ILE A 137 15.15 -4.55 4.58
C ILE A 137 14.14 -5.57 4.03
N LYS A 138 12.97 -5.71 4.66
CA LYS A 138 11.94 -6.66 4.23
C LYS A 138 11.35 -6.28 2.87
N LEU A 139 11.06 -5.01 2.64
CA LEU A 139 10.55 -4.51 1.35
C LEU A 139 11.56 -4.75 0.22
N LEU A 140 12.82 -4.34 0.42
CA LEU A 140 13.90 -4.57 -0.54
C LEU A 140 14.05 -6.06 -0.86
N GLY A 141 14.06 -6.92 0.16
CA GLY A 141 14.13 -8.36 -0.01
C GLY A 141 13.00 -8.92 -0.87
N LYS A 142 11.75 -8.52 -0.60
CA LYS A 142 10.60 -8.97 -1.40
C LYS A 142 10.62 -8.47 -2.84
N ILE A 143 11.01 -7.22 -3.07
CA ILE A 143 11.12 -6.68 -4.43
C ILE A 143 12.23 -7.41 -5.20
N ARG A 144 13.38 -7.66 -4.56
CA ARG A 144 14.47 -8.47 -5.13
C ARG A 144 14.02 -9.88 -5.47
N ASP A 145 13.35 -10.56 -4.55
CA ASP A 145 12.86 -11.94 -4.78
C ASP A 145 11.97 -11.98 -6.03
N LYS A 146 11.09 -10.98 -6.23
CA LYS A 146 10.20 -10.91 -7.41
C LYS A 146 10.93 -10.55 -8.70
N ARG A 147 11.93 -9.66 -8.64
CA ARG A 147 12.86 -9.40 -9.76
C ARG A 147 13.56 -10.69 -10.20
N ASP A 148 13.99 -11.48 -9.23
CA ASP A 148 14.66 -12.77 -9.46
C ASP A 148 13.73 -13.82 -10.08
N LEU A 149 12.43 -13.82 -9.77
CA LEU A 149 11.45 -14.65 -10.48
C LEU A 149 11.31 -14.23 -11.95
N PHE A 150 11.41 -12.93 -12.23
CA PHE A 150 11.34 -12.41 -13.59
C PHE A 150 12.56 -12.78 -14.43
N VAL A 151 13.76 -12.65 -13.87
CA VAL A 151 15.02 -12.93 -14.59
C VAL A 151 15.35 -14.42 -14.64
N GLY A 152 14.98 -15.19 -13.61
CA GLY A 152 15.26 -16.62 -13.54
C GLY A 152 16.60 -16.95 -12.89
N THR A 153 16.90 -16.31 -11.76
CA THR A 153 18.08 -16.67 -10.96
C THR A 153 17.85 -17.99 -10.20
N ASN A 154 18.91 -18.57 -9.65
CA ASN A 154 18.87 -19.77 -8.78
C ASN A 154 18.26 -21.04 -9.41
N GLY A 155 18.51 -21.28 -10.70
CA GLY A 155 18.14 -22.53 -11.36
C GLY A 155 16.65 -22.67 -11.73
N LYS A 156 15.90 -21.56 -11.75
CA LYS A 156 14.51 -21.55 -12.23
C LYS A 156 14.42 -21.89 -13.72
N LYS A 157 13.79 -23.03 -14.03
CA LYS A 157 13.62 -23.52 -15.41
C LYS A 157 12.68 -22.68 -16.28
N LYS A 158 11.82 -21.84 -15.69
CA LYS A 158 10.81 -21.00 -16.39
C LYS A 158 10.65 -19.63 -15.71
N PRO A 159 11.51 -18.64 -16.00
CA PRO A 159 11.34 -17.27 -15.50
C PRO A 159 10.11 -16.58 -16.09
N TYR A 160 9.60 -15.53 -15.43
CA TYR A 160 8.46 -14.78 -15.99
C TYR A 160 8.79 -14.12 -17.33
N SER A 161 10.03 -13.68 -17.54
CA SER A 161 10.51 -13.18 -18.84
C SER A 161 10.42 -14.19 -19.99
N SER A 162 10.27 -15.49 -19.71
CA SER A 162 10.03 -16.52 -20.74
C SER A 162 8.56 -16.64 -21.18
N ILE A 163 7.64 -16.01 -20.45
CA ILE A 163 6.20 -16.06 -20.72
C ILE A 163 5.87 -14.99 -21.76
N LYS A 164 5.30 -15.38 -22.92
CA LYS A 164 5.02 -14.48 -24.05
C LYS A 164 4.26 -13.21 -23.68
N LYS A 165 3.24 -13.31 -22.83
CA LYS A 165 2.44 -12.15 -22.38
C LYS A 165 3.18 -11.24 -21.39
N VAL A 166 4.24 -11.73 -20.76
CA VAL A 166 5.04 -10.97 -19.78
C VAL A 166 6.24 -10.31 -20.43
N LYS A 167 6.97 -11.05 -21.26
CA LYS A 167 8.25 -10.62 -21.85
C LYS A 167 8.22 -9.23 -22.48
N ASP A 168 7.17 -8.94 -23.24
CA ASP A 168 7.08 -7.74 -24.07
C ASP A 168 6.12 -6.68 -23.47
N ASN A 169 5.71 -6.85 -22.20
CA ASN A 169 4.79 -5.96 -21.52
C ASN A 169 5.32 -5.52 -20.15
N PRO A 170 4.89 -4.37 -19.61
CA PRO A 170 5.29 -3.93 -18.29
C PRO A 170 5.12 -4.99 -17.20
N PHE A 171 6.16 -5.18 -16.39
CA PHE A 171 6.14 -6.02 -15.20
C PHE A 171 6.17 -5.15 -13.95
N VAL A 172 5.14 -5.28 -13.12
CA VAL A 172 4.89 -4.43 -11.96
C VAL A 172 4.84 -5.29 -10.71
N ILE A 173 5.41 -4.81 -9.61
CA ILE A 173 5.29 -5.45 -8.31
C ILE A 173 4.31 -4.65 -7.47
N ALA A 174 3.23 -5.29 -7.01
CA ALA A 174 2.30 -4.69 -6.07
C ALA A 174 2.61 -5.19 -4.66
N VAL A 175 3.18 -4.34 -3.82
CA VAL A 175 3.65 -4.67 -2.47
C VAL A 175 2.90 -3.91 -1.38
N ALA A 176 2.42 -4.64 -0.37
CA ALA A 176 1.82 -4.06 0.83
C ALA A 176 2.56 -4.52 2.10
N PRO A 177 2.84 -3.60 3.04
CA PRO A 177 3.58 -3.94 4.25
C PRO A 177 2.67 -4.44 5.38
N PHE A 178 2.90 -5.66 5.85
CA PHE A 178 2.23 -6.30 7.00
C PHE A 178 3.27 -6.89 7.98
N ASP A 179 4.45 -6.28 8.05
CA ASP A 179 5.60 -6.82 8.76
C ASP A 179 5.70 -6.46 10.25
N ASN A 180 4.84 -5.55 10.71
CA ASN A 180 4.67 -5.12 12.09
C ASN A 180 3.20 -4.68 12.33
N HIS A 181 2.73 -4.68 13.58
CA HIS A 181 1.44 -4.10 13.98
C HIS A 181 1.31 -2.62 13.60
N LEU A 182 2.44 -1.91 13.57
CA LEU A 182 2.54 -0.50 13.16
C LEU A 182 2.93 -0.32 11.70
N SER A 183 2.85 -1.34 10.84
CA SER A 183 3.22 -1.20 9.42
C SER A 183 2.49 -0.05 8.72
N TYR A 184 1.29 0.35 9.17
CA TYR A 184 0.58 1.52 8.65
C TYR A 184 1.23 2.87 8.98
N SER A 185 2.01 2.97 10.06
CA SER A 185 2.59 4.23 10.55
C SER A 185 3.79 4.69 9.72
N GLN A 186 4.41 3.77 8.96
CA GLN A 186 5.53 4.10 8.08
C GLN A 186 5.12 5.02 6.92
N ASN A 187 3.81 5.16 6.63
CA ASN A 187 3.29 5.81 5.43
C ASN A 187 4.02 5.30 4.18
N ASN A 188 4.88 6.11 3.57
CA ASN A 188 5.70 5.75 2.42
C ASN A 188 7.22 5.84 2.67
N ILE A 189 7.65 5.93 3.93
CA ILE A 189 9.05 6.20 4.29
C ILE A 189 9.97 5.06 3.86
N ALA A 190 9.67 3.82 4.28
CA ALA A 190 10.54 2.69 3.99
C ALA A 190 10.57 2.37 2.48
N ILE A 191 9.45 2.50 1.78
CA ILE A 191 9.43 2.30 0.33
C ILE A 191 10.20 3.39 -0.42
N ASN A 192 10.17 4.65 0.04
CA ASN A 192 11.00 5.72 -0.53
C ASN A 192 12.50 5.49 -0.28
N ARG A 193 12.89 4.93 0.87
CA ARG A 193 14.27 4.46 1.10
C ARG A 193 14.65 3.41 0.07
N VAL A 194 13.84 2.35 -0.09
CA VAL A 194 14.12 1.27 -1.05
C VAL A 194 14.25 1.79 -2.48
N LEU A 195 13.26 2.53 -2.97
CA LEU A 195 13.16 2.90 -4.38
C LEU A 195 14.02 4.09 -4.75
N TYR A 196 14.07 5.13 -3.92
CA TYR A 196 14.71 6.41 -4.24
C TYR A 196 15.92 6.75 -3.37
N GLY A 197 16.23 5.93 -2.35
CA GLY A 197 17.39 6.17 -1.49
C GLY A 197 17.29 7.48 -0.73
N VAL A 198 16.09 7.83 -0.24
CA VAL A 198 15.84 9.08 0.48
C VAL A 198 15.19 8.84 1.84
N GLU A 199 15.55 9.69 2.79
CA GLU A 199 14.97 9.75 4.13
C GLU A 199 13.68 10.59 4.18
N ARG A 200 13.05 10.59 5.36
CA ARG A 200 11.93 11.50 5.69
C ARG A 200 12.29 12.95 5.29
N PRO A 201 11.35 13.70 4.69
CA PRO A 201 11.57 15.11 4.41
C PRO A 201 11.82 15.90 5.71
N GLU A 202 12.81 16.78 5.68
CA GLU A 202 13.15 17.75 6.72
C GLU A 202 12.95 19.17 6.15
N GLN A 203 12.70 20.16 7.01
CA GLN A 203 12.71 21.57 6.61
C GLN A 203 14.10 22.15 6.87
N ASP A 204 14.62 22.90 5.90
CA ASP A 204 15.81 23.72 6.10
C ASP A 204 15.50 25.01 6.89
N HIS A 205 16.52 25.83 7.12
CA HIS A 205 16.39 27.12 7.82
C HIS A 205 15.50 28.13 7.07
N GLN A 206 15.24 27.91 5.79
CA GLN A 206 14.40 28.75 4.93
C GLN A 206 12.96 28.23 4.86
N GLY A 207 12.68 27.07 5.46
CA GLY A 207 11.38 26.42 5.49
C GLY A 207 11.10 25.51 4.29
N GLU A 208 12.07 25.35 3.39
CA GLU A 208 11.96 24.48 2.21
C GLU A 208 12.20 23.02 2.61
N PHE A 209 11.42 22.12 2.01
CA PHE A 209 11.51 20.69 2.31
C PHE A 209 12.57 20.03 1.44
N TYR A 210 13.45 19.25 2.07
CA TYR A 210 14.43 18.41 1.39
C TYR A 210 14.51 17.03 2.06
N SER A 211 14.96 16.01 1.34
CA SER A 211 15.23 14.69 1.91
C SER A 211 16.71 14.37 1.83
N LYS A 212 17.29 13.89 2.93
CA LYS A 212 18.67 13.37 2.94
C LYS A 212 18.75 12.08 2.13
N LYS A 213 19.87 11.88 1.42
CA LYS A 213 20.14 10.62 0.72
C LYS A 213 20.58 9.54 1.69
N ILE A 214 20.15 8.30 1.44
CA ILE A 214 20.59 7.08 2.11
C ILE A 214 20.89 6.04 1.03
N THR A 215 22.15 5.59 0.98
CA THR A 215 22.60 4.66 -0.07
C THR A 215 22.47 3.20 0.35
N HIS A 216 22.47 2.90 1.65
CA HIS A 216 22.40 1.53 2.13
C HIS A 216 21.77 1.44 3.52
N VAL A 217 21.22 0.27 3.84
CA VAL A 217 20.82 -0.15 5.19
C VAL A 217 21.63 -1.38 5.60
N LYS A 218 21.93 -1.54 6.89
CA LYS A 218 22.63 -2.73 7.39
C LYS A 218 21.64 -3.76 7.91
N ASN A 219 21.80 -5.02 7.51
CA ASN A 219 21.03 -6.11 8.11
C ASN A 219 21.57 -6.50 9.50
N LYS A 220 20.91 -7.44 10.18
CA LYS A 220 21.31 -7.92 11.52
C LYS A 220 22.72 -8.53 11.57
N ASN A 221 23.26 -8.95 10.43
CA ASN A 221 24.61 -9.50 10.30
C ASN A 221 25.64 -8.43 9.89
N GLY A 222 25.25 -7.15 9.82
CA GLY A 222 26.11 -6.04 9.41
C GLY A 222 26.33 -5.92 7.90
N ALA A 223 25.74 -6.79 7.07
CA ALA A 223 25.86 -6.71 5.63
C ALA A 223 25.10 -5.48 5.11
N LYS A 224 25.75 -4.72 4.22
CA LYS A 224 25.15 -3.56 3.56
C LYS A 224 24.23 -4.01 2.43
N LEU A 225 23.00 -3.50 2.46
CA LEU A 225 22.02 -3.68 1.40
C LEU A 225 21.80 -2.32 0.73
N GLU A 226 22.17 -2.24 -0.56
CA GLU A 226 22.05 -1.01 -1.34
C GLU A 226 20.58 -0.61 -1.56
N LEU A 227 20.34 0.69 -1.56
CA LEU A 227 19.04 1.35 -1.69
C LEU A 227 19.02 2.25 -2.94
N GLY A 228 17.87 2.83 -3.26
CA GLY A 228 17.73 3.65 -4.47
C GLY A 228 17.64 2.80 -5.74
N ILE A 229 16.92 1.68 -5.70
CA ILE A 229 16.88 0.74 -6.83
C ILE A 229 16.23 1.30 -8.11
N PHE A 230 15.52 2.44 -8.03
CA PHE A 230 14.97 3.18 -9.18
C PHE A 230 15.78 4.44 -9.54
N THR A 231 16.98 4.60 -8.96
CA THR A 231 17.91 5.68 -9.32
C THR A 231 19.03 5.21 -10.25
N ASN A 232 18.96 3.96 -10.72
CA ASN A 232 19.89 3.32 -11.65
C ASN A 232 19.21 2.11 -12.34
N ASP A 233 19.95 1.37 -13.16
CA ASP A 233 19.44 0.26 -13.98
C ASP A 233 19.47 -1.12 -13.30
N SER A 234 19.82 -1.22 -12.01
CA SER A 234 19.93 -2.51 -11.31
C SER A 234 18.61 -3.30 -11.21
N TYR A 235 17.47 -2.62 -11.33
CA TYR A 235 16.12 -3.21 -11.34
C TYR A 235 15.36 -2.85 -12.62
N LYS A 236 16.06 -2.67 -13.75
CA LYS A 236 15.46 -2.30 -15.05
C LYS A 236 14.37 -3.26 -15.56
N GLU A 237 14.29 -4.49 -15.03
CA GLU A 237 13.23 -5.44 -15.37
C GLU A 237 11.87 -5.08 -14.76
N ILE A 238 11.84 -4.23 -13.73
CA ILE A 238 10.62 -3.79 -13.06
C ILE A 238 10.21 -2.43 -13.60
N SER A 239 9.04 -2.37 -14.21
CA SER A 239 8.45 -1.17 -14.78
C SER A 239 7.98 -0.17 -13.74
N ALA A 240 7.39 -0.68 -12.65
CA ALA A 240 6.86 0.12 -11.55
C ALA A 240 6.63 -0.72 -10.29
N VAL A 241 6.44 -0.05 -9.15
CA VAL A 241 5.95 -0.63 -7.90
C VAL A 241 4.63 0.02 -7.52
N ILE A 242 3.62 -0.80 -7.24
CA ILE A 242 2.36 -0.38 -6.61
C ILE A 242 2.49 -0.61 -5.11
N PHE A 243 2.16 0.39 -4.30
CA PHE A 243 2.33 0.33 -2.85
C PHE A 243 1.12 0.92 -2.12
N SER A 244 0.73 0.30 -1.01
CA SER A 244 -0.27 0.88 -0.10
C SER A 244 -0.11 0.38 1.33
N THR A 245 -0.20 1.29 2.30
CA THR A 245 -0.38 1.00 3.72
C THR A 245 -1.85 0.99 4.16
N THR A 246 -2.77 1.40 3.27
CA THR A 246 -4.20 1.55 3.57
C THR A 246 -5.09 0.54 2.83
N GLY A 247 -4.53 -0.23 1.89
CA GLY A 247 -5.14 -1.43 1.28
C GLY A 247 -5.11 -2.66 2.20
N SER A 248 -5.51 -2.47 3.45
CA SER A 248 -5.52 -3.49 4.52
C SER A 248 -6.95 -3.87 4.93
N PHE A 249 -7.10 -4.76 5.93
CA PHE A 249 -8.41 -5.16 6.47
C PHE A 249 -9.27 -3.96 6.89
N GLY A 250 -8.66 -2.89 7.40
CA GLY A 250 -9.38 -1.65 7.75
C GLY A 250 -10.15 -1.02 6.57
N LYS A 251 -9.75 -1.27 5.31
CA LYS A 251 -10.48 -0.81 4.12
C LYS A 251 -11.81 -1.55 4.03
N ALA A 252 -11.82 -2.85 4.32
CA ALA A 252 -13.04 -3.65 4.34
C ALA A 252 -13.98 -3.20 5.47
N VAL A 253 -13.44 -2.91 6.67
CA VAL A 253 -14.23 -2.35 7.79
C VAL A 253 -14.92 -1.06 7.37
N VAL A 254 -14.17 -0.08 6.83
CA VAL A 254 -14.73 1.20 6.39
C VAL A 254 -15.80 1.04 5.32
N GLN A 255 -15.54 0.21 4.31
CA GLN A 255 -16.48 -0.01 3.21
C GLN A 255 -17.75 -0.75 3.65
N SER A 256 -17.63 -1.64 4.64
CA SER A 256 -18.77 -2.36 5.23
C SER A 256 -19.64 -1.50 6.16
N LYS A 257 -19.15 -0.32 6.56
CA LYS A 257 -19.79 0.54 7.57
C LYS A 257 -19.97 -0.15 8.94
N LEU A 258 -19.09 -1.10 9.28
CA LEU A 258 -19.03 -1.67 10.62
C LEU A 258 -18.75 -0.58 11.65
N ASP A 259 -19.57 -0.53 12.71
CA ASP A 259 -19.49 0.47 13.78
C ASP A 259 -18.05 0.59 14.32
N SER A 260 -17.47 1.77 14.11
CA SER A 260 -16.07 2.04 14.38
C SER A 260 -15.77 3.54 14.32
N THR A 261 -14.68 3.93 14.98
CA THR A 261 -14.05 5.24 14.81
C THR A 261 -12.92 5.14 13.81
N VAL A 262 -12.92 6.03 12.82
CA VAL A 262 -11.89 6.19 11.81
C VAL A 262 -11.01 7.38 12.18
N ARG A 263 -9.70 7.15 12.25
CA ARG A 263 -8.69 8.21 12.20
C ARG A 263 -8.00 8.14 10.85
N ALA A 264 -8.08 9.20 10.04
CA ALA A 264 -7.53 9.19 8.70
C ALA A 264 -6.91 10.53 8.35
N THR A 265 -5.72 10.50 7.74
CA THR A 265 -5.01 11.71 7.33
C THR A 265 -5.08 11.87 5.82
N LYS A 266 -5.62 12.99 5.34
CA LYS A 266 -5.61 13.38 3.93
C LYS A 266 -4.60 14.49 3.69
N TYR A 267 -3.86 14.39 2.59
CA TYR A 267 -3.04 15.50 2.11
C TYR A 267 -3.95 16.59 1.54
N ARG A 268 -3.65 17.86 1.82
CA ARG A 268 -4.38 18.99 1.26
C ARG A 268 -3.42 20.01 0.67
N GLN A 269 -3.81 20.63 -0.44
CA GLN A 269 -3.04 21.65 -1.12
C GLN A 269 -3.94 22.73 -1.73
N TYR A 270 -3.51 23.99 -1.63
CA TYR A 270 -4.21 25.16 -2.13
C TYR A 270 -3.23 26.10 -2.82
N SER A 271 -3.65 26.74 -3.90
CA SER A 271 -2.94 27.95 -4.33
C SER A 271 -3.06 29.03 -3.27
N ILE A 272 -2.03 29.87 -3.12
CA ILE A 272 -2.03 30.98 -2.16
C ILE A 272 -3.29 31.85 -2.31
N LYS A 273 -3.66 32.18 -3.56
CA LYS A 273 -4.88 32.95 -3.87
C LYS A 273 -6.15 32.27 -3.34
N LYS A 274 -6.32 30.97 -3.60
CA LYS A 274 -7.50 30.21 -3.13
C LYS A 274 -7.52 30.16 -1.60
N PHE A 275 -6.38 29.93 -0.97
CA PHE A 275 -6.27 29.89 0.49
C PHE A 275 -6.66 31.24 1.14
N LEU A 276 -6.15 32.36 0.60
CA LEU A 276 -6.42 33.69 1.14
C LEU A 276 -7.85 34.19 0.86
N SER A 277 -8.58 33.58 -0.08
CA SER A 277 -9.96 33.99 -0.41
C SER A 277 -10.96 33.76 0.74
N ASN A 278 -10.67 32.84 1.66
CA ASN A 278 -11.54 32.53 2.81
C ASN A 278 -10.79 32.61 4.14
N LYS A 279 -10.32 33.82 4.48
CA LYS A 279 -9.53 34.09 5.70
C LYS A 279 -10.24 33.71 7.00
N ARG A 280 -11.59 33.60 7.00
CA ARG A 280 -12.35 33.20 8.20
C ARG A 280 -12.26 31.70 8.47
N LYS A 281 -12.14 30.87 7.43
CA LYS A 281 -12.04 29.40 7.56
C LYS A 281 -10.61 28.88 7.45
N ASN A 282 -9.76 29.53 6.65
CA ASN A 282 -8.41 29.07 6.35
C ASN A 282 -7.40 29.72 7.30
N LYS A 283 -6.70 28.89 8.09
CA LYS A 283 -5.66 29.32 9.04
C LYS A 283 -4.34 28.63 8.71
N LEU A 284 -3.25 29.39 8.73
CA LEU A 284 -1.90 28.81 8.75
C LEU A 284 -1.62 28.20 10.13
N GLY A 285 -0.74 27.22 10.19
CA GLY A 285 -0.43 26.47 11.40
C GLY A 285 -1.52 25.46 11.76
N LEU A 286 -1.59 25.14 13.06
CA LEU A 286 -2.55 24.19 13.61
C LEU A 286 -3.95 24.82 13.74
N SER A 287 -4.96 24.04 13.40
CA SER A 287 -6.35 24.39 13.62
C SER A 287 -7.22 23.16 13.82
N THR A 288 -8.30 23.32 14.59
CA THR A 288 -9.26 22.25 14.86
C THR A 288 -10.64 22.70 14.42
N HIS A 289 -11.34 21.81 13.69
CA HIS A 289 -12.67 22.04 13.18
C HIS A 289 -13.58 20.89 13.60
N LYS A 290 -14.59 21.20 14.43
CA LYS A 290 -15.64 20.25 14.77
C LYS A 290 -16.77 20.36 13.74
N LEU A 291 -16.94 19.32 12.92
CA LEU A 291 -17.97 19.28 11.88
C LEU A 291 -19.30 18.75 12.41
N SER A 292 -19.25 17.82 13.37
CA SER A 292 -20.43 17.24 14.02
C SER A 292 -20.10 16.81 15.45
N LYS A 293 -21.03 16.11 16.12
CA LYS A 293 -20.75 15.51 17.44
C LYS A 293 -19.66 14.45 17.38
N THR A 294 -19.57 13.75 16.24
CA THR A 294 -18.72 12.59 16.03
C THR A 294 -17.66 12.82 14.98
N HIS A 295 -17.52 14.03 14.39
CA HIS A 295 -16.49 14.34 13.40
C HIS A 295 -15.69 15.59 13.77
N THR A 296 -14.40 15.38 14.02
CA THR A 296 -13.40 16.43 14.22
C THR A 296 -12.32 16.34 13.14
N ILE A 297 -11.83 17.49 12.68
CA ILE A 297 -10.68 17.61 11.80
C ILE A 297 -9.60 18.42 12.50
N GLU A 298 -8.40 17.86 12.58
CA GLU A 298 -7.19 18.58 12.96
C GLU A 298 -6.35 18.86 11.72
N SER A 299 -6.14 20.14 11.42
CA SER A 299 -5.46 20.61 10.22
C SER A 299 -4.13 21.25 10.57
N MET A 300 -3.10 20.96 9.79
CA MET A 300 -1.86 21.74 9.75
C MET A 300 -1.71 22.36 8.36
N ARG A 301 -1.39 23.65 8.28
CA ARG A 301 -1.17 24.37 7.02
C ARG A 301 0.14 25.15 7.06
N LEU A 302 1.02 24.82 6.14
CA LEU A 302 2.29 25.50 5.94
C LEU A 302 2.32 26.06 4.52
N GLN A 303 2.93 27.23 4.36
CA GLN A 303 3.29 27.71 3.04
C GLN A 303 4.54 26.95 2.59
N VAL A 304 4.50 26.38 1.39
CA VAL A 304 5.59 25.61 0.78
C VAL A 304 5.75 26.14 -0.64
N GLY A 305 6.83 26.91 -0.88
CA GLY A 305 6.99 27.71 -2.09
C GLY A 305 5.73 28.54 -2.41
N ASN A 306 5.09 28.22 -3.54
CA ASN A 306 3.94 28.96 -4.09
C ASN A 306 2.56 28.40 -3.71
N VAL A 307 2.51 27.44 -2.79
CA VAL A 307 1.26 26.79 -2.35
C VAL A 307 1.15 26.78 -0.83
N VAL A 308 -0.07 26.57 -0.34
CA VAL A 308 -0.32 26.24 1.07
C VAL A 308 -0.74 24.79 1.14
N ALA A 309 0.00 23.97 1.89
CA ALA A 309 -0.21 22.54 1.96
C ALA A 309 -0.13 22.02 3.39
N GLY A 310 -0.59 20.79 3.59
CA GLY A 310 -0.44 20.07 4.84
C GLY A 310 -1.56 19.05 5.07
N PRO A 311 -1.50 18.33 6.19
CA PRO A 311 -2.46 17.28 6.50
C PRO A 311 -3.79 17.83 7.04
N ASP A 312 -4.88 17.12 6.70
CA ASP A 312 -6.13 17.09 7.46
C ASP A 312 -6.29 15.72 8.10
N MET A 313 -6.21 15.65 9.42
CA MET A 313 -6.49 14.45 10.19
C MET A 313 -7.94 14.46 10.63
N HIS A 314 -8.74 13.59 10.02
CA HIS A 314 -10.13 13.35 10.38
C HIS A 314 -10.18 12.31 11.50
N ILE A 315 -10.95 12.59 12.54
CA ILE A 315 -11.34 11.64 13.57
C ILE A 315 -12.87 11.61 13.55
N CYS A 316 -13.44 10.51 13.08
CA CYS A 316 -14.88 10.40 12.93
C CYS A 316 -15.47 9.01 13.07
N HIS A 317 -16.75 8.93 13.43
CA HIS A 317 -17.51 7.69 13.26
C HIS A 317 -17.57 7.29 11.78
N VAL A 318 -17.53 5.98 11.49
CA VAL A 318 -17.45 5.42 10.13
C VAL A 318 -18.57 5.88 9.19
N SER A 319 -19.74 6.23 9.73
CA SER A 319 -20.88 6.75 8.94
C SER A 319 -20.59 8.10 8.28
N GLU A 320 -19.69 8.90 8.87
CA GLU A 320 -19.30 10.22 8.37
C GLU A 320 -18.01 10.17 7.52
N TRP A 321 -17.32 9.03 7.50
CA TRP A 321 -16.12 8.85 6.71
C TRP A 321 -16.42 8.35 5.29
N HIS A 322 -15.69 8.89 4.31
CA HIS A 322 -15.75 8.46 2.92
C HIS A 322 -14.36 8.42 2.29
N GLU A 323 -14.08 7.28 1.65
CA GLU A 323 -12.89 7.05 0.84
C GLU A 323 -13.23 6.11 -0.30
N SER A 324 -12.53 6.27 -1.43
CA SER A 324 -12.63 5.32 -2.53
C SER A 324 -11.89 4.01 -2.21
N HIS A 325 -12.10 2.99 -3.05
CA HIS A 325 -11.35 1.76 -2.91
C HIS A 325 -9.85 1.96 -3.20
N VAL A 326 -9.49 2.87 -4.10
CA VAL A 326 -8.09 3.13 -4.51
C VAL A 326 -7.42 4.28 -3.74
N ASP A 327 -8.15 4.98 -2.88
CA ASP A 327 -7.59 6.03 -2.01
C ASP A 327 -6.48 5.44 -1.14
N GLY A 328 -5.29 6.05 -1.25
CA GLY A 328 -4.08 5.62 -0.53
C GLY A 328 -3.24 4.59 -1.28
N LEU A 329 -3.50 4.38 -2.58
CA LEU A 329 -2.61 3.67 -3.48
C LEU A 329 -1.54 4.60 -4.05
N HIS A 330 -0.31 4.12 -4.10
CA HIS A 330 0.84 4.80 -4.68
C HIS A 330 1.38 3.98 -5.85
N ILE A 331 1.71 4.64 -6.96
CA ILE A 331 2.46 4.07 -8.07
C ILE A 331 3.83 4.73 -8.10
N TYR A 332 4.88 3.92 -8.13
CA TYR A 332 6.26 4.34 -8.25
C TYR A 332 6.79 3.87 -9.59
N TYR A 333 7.06 4.79 -10.51
CA TYR A 333 7.59 4.45 -11.83
C TYR A 333 9.11 4.32 -11.77
N ASN A 334 9.63 3.29 -12.45
CA ASN A 334 11.06 3.14 -12.64
C ASN A 334 11.48 3.85 -13.95
N PRO A 335 12.23 4.97 -13.90
CA PRO A 335 12.61 5.66 -15.13
C PRO A 335 13.69 4.90 -15.93
N TYR A 336 14.37 3.92 -15.31
CA TYR A 336 15.37 3.04 -15.92
C TYR A 336 14.79 1.70 -16.41
N ALA A 337 13.47 1.51 -16.36
CA ALA A 337 12.86 0.27 -16.82
C ALA A 337 13.08 0.01 -18.32
N GLU A 338 13.38 -1.23 -18.69
CA GLU A 338 13.49 -1.68 -20.09
C GLU A 338 12.14 -1.54 -20.82
N ILE A 339 11.05 -1.91 -20.14
CA ILE A 339 9.69 -1.71 -20.61
C ILE A 339 8.98 -0.79 -19.61
N LYS A 340 8.73 0.46 -20.02
CA LYS A 340 8.13 1.47 -19.13
C LYS A 340 6.64 1.28 -18.96
N LEU A 341 6.15 1.45 -17.74
CA LEU A 341 4.71 1.55 -17.49
C LEU A 341 4.23 2.95 -17.87
N SER A 342 3.20 3.04 -18.72
CA SER A 342 2.57 4.32 -19.03
C SER A 342 1.80 4.85 -17.82
N SER A 343 2.10 6.07 -17.39
CA SER A 343 1.43 6.71 -16.25
C SER A 343 -0.06 6.99 -16.49
N SER A 344 -0.47 7.08 -17.77
CA SER A 344 -1.88 7.25 -18.15
C SER A 344 -2.77 6.07 -17.73
N LEU A 345 -2.20 4.88 -17.55
CA LEU A 345 -2.93 3.65 -17.23
C LEU A 345 -3.49 3.62 -15.79
N PHE A 346 -2.88 4.40 -14.88
CA PHE A 346 -3.28 4.50 -13.48
C PHE A 346 -3.70 5.93 -13.11
N ASN A 347 -4.10 6.72 -14.10
CA ASN A 347 -4.35 8.15 -13.94
C ASN A 347 -5.72 8.43 -13.28
N SER A 348 -5.77 8.30 -11.96
CA SER A 348 -6.90 8.72 -11.12
C SER A 348 -6.41 9.78 -10.14
N PHE A 349 -7.23 10.82 -9.90
CA PHE A 349 -6.98 11.84 -8.88
C PHE A 349 -6.92 11.28 -7.44
N GLN A 350 -7.21 9.99 -7.26
CA GLN A 350 -7.16 9.30 -5.96
C GLN A 350 -5.85 8.53 -5.74
N ILE A 351 -5.06 8.34 -6.79
CA ILE A 351 -3.84 7.53 -6.77
C ILE A 351 -2.62 8.46 -6.80
N THR A 352 -1.73 8.31 -5.83
CA THR A 352 -0.47 9.07 -5.78
C THR A 352 0.49 8.55 -6.83
N GLN A 353 1.11 9.45 -7.59
CA GLN A 353 2.04 9.11 -8.67
C GLN A 353 3.45 9.58 -8.29
N ASN A 354 4.42 8.68 -8.30
CA ASN A 354 5.79 8.95 -7.87
C ASN A 354 6.76 8.59 -8.99
N ASN A 355 7.63 9.52 -9.36
CA ASN A 355 8.67 9.37 -10.37
C ASN A 355 10.03 9.72 -9.77
N TYR A 356 11.09 9.49 -10.55
CA TYR A 356 12.43 9.96 -10.24
C TYR A 356 12.96 10.77 -11.41
N ASP A 357 13.37 12.01 -11.15
CA ASP A 357 14.00 12.88 -12.14
C ASP A 357 15.49 12.56 -12.20
N ILE A 358 15.89 11.91 -13.29
CA ILE A 358 17.28 11.49 -13.53
C ILE A 358 18.20 12.70 -13.66
N ASN A 359 17.73 13.82 -14.24
CA ASN A 359 18.59 14.97 -14.51
C ASN A 359 18.90 15.75 -13.24
N ASN A 360 17.93 15.85 -12.34
CA ASN A 360 18.05 16.56 -11.06
C ASN A 360 18.40 15.64 -9.88
N ASP A 361 18.57 14.33 -10.13
CA ASP A 361 18.84 13.29 -9.13
C ASP A 361 17.88 13.36 -7.93
N CYS A 362 16.58 13.52 -8.17
CA CYS A 362 15.61 13.72 -7.10
C CYS A 362 14.25 13.02 -7.35
N PRO A 363 13.56 12.58 -6.28
CA PRO A 363 12.21 12.04 -6.42
C PRO A 363 11.20 13.14 -6.75
N VAL A 364 10.26 12.83 -7.64
CA VAL A 364 9.12 13.70 -7.99
C VAL A 364 7.84 13.02 -7.53
N GLN A 365 7.25 13.52 -6.44
CA GLN A 365 6.10 12.91 -5.79
C GLN A 365 4.85 13.77 -6.01
N ASN A 366 3.94 13.29 -6.84
CA ASN A 366 2.69 13.97 -7.17
C ASN A 366 1.56 13.39 -6.32
N HIS A 367 1.24 14.09 -5.23
CA HIS A 367 0.12 13.80 -4.35
C HIS A 367 -1.10 14.67 -4.71
N PRO A 368 -2.19 14.09 -5.25
CA PRO A 368 -3.40 14.85 -5.50
C PRO A 368 -4.00 15.45 -4.21
N ASP A 369 -4.62 16.63 -4.31
CA ASP A 369 -5.37 17.22 -3.19
C ASP A 369 -6.47 16.26 -2.71
N GLY A 370 -6.45 15.91 -1.43
CA GLY A 370 -7.38 14.96 -0.81
C GLY A 370 -6.90 13.51 -0.77
N SER A 371 -5.70 13.19 -1.27
CA SER A 371 -5.17 11.82 -1.23
C SER A 371 -5.02 11.31 0.21
N LEU A 372 -5.47 10.09 0.46
CA LEU A 372 -5.32 9.42 1.76
C LEU A 372 -3.85 9.06 2.01
N VAL A 373 -3.30 9.51 3.12
CA VAL A 373 -1.91 9.25 3.55
C VAL A 373 -1.86 8.08 4.52
N SER A 374 -2.78 8.04 5.49
CA SER A 374 -2.85 6.99 6.50
C SER A 374 -4.26 6.83 7.04
N ARG A 375 -4.56 5.63 7.57
CA ARG A 375 -5.84 5.29 8.18
C ARG A 375 -5.65 4.31 9.32
N GLN A 376 -6.28 4.58 10.45
CA GLN A 376 -6.49 3.67 11.57
C GLN A 376 -7.98 3.52 11.84
N ILE A 377 -8.34 2.32 12.30
CA ILE A 377 -9.71 1.93 12.63
C ILE A 377 -9.69 1.48 14.09
N PHE A 378 -10.64 1.98 14.85
CA PHE A 378 -10.87 1.60 16.23
C PHE A 378 -12.28 1.03 16.31
N THR A 379 -12.40 -0.28 16.44
CA THR A 379 -13.69 -0.94 16.64
C THR A 379 -14.01 -0.94 18.14
N SER A 380 -15.30 -1.01 18.50
CA SER A 380 -15.72 -1.13 19.91
C SER A 380 -15.22 -2.41 20.59
N ASN A 381 -14.72 -3.37 19.81
CA ASN A 381 -14.29 -4.70 20.24
C ASN A 381 -12.76 -4.84 20.30
N GLU A 382 -12.00 -3.74 20.30
CA GLU A 382 -10.52 -3.73 20.34
C GLU A 382 -9.94 -2.75 21.37
#